data_AF-A0A6M2DRE4-F1
#
_entry.id   AF-A0A6M2DRE4-F1
#
_cell.length_a   1.000
_cell.length_b   1.000
_cell.length_c   1.000
_cell.angle_alpha   90.00
_cell.angle_beta   90.00
_cell.angle_gamma   90.00
#
_symmetry.space_group_name_H-M   'P 1'
#
loop_
_entity.id
_entity.type
_entity.pdbx_description
1 polymer ?
#
loop_
_entity_poly.entity_id
_entity_poly.type
_entity_poly.pdbx_seq_one_letter_code
_entity_poly.pdbx_strand_id
1 'polypeptide(L)' 'KKNGQQCNERHDKVILQYENARPHAAKAVKKYLETLKWEILSPRRTLQMFHLLRSMLQGLADQHFYS' A
#
# COMPACT_ATOMS: atom_id res chain seq x y z
N LYS A 1 -32.01 13.32 9.32
CA LYS A 1 -30.71 13.68 8.71
C LYS A 1 -30.10 12.41 8.13
N LYS A 2 -30.11 12.25 6.79
CA LYS A 2 -29.51 11.08 6.12
C LYS A 2 -27.99 11.28 6.11
N ASN A 3 -27.25 10.52 6.92
CA ASN A 3 -25.79 10.41 6.77
C ASN A 3 -25.55 9.04 6.12
N GLY A 4 -25.85 8.99 4.83
CA GLY A 4 -25.85 7.79 4.00
C GLY A 4 -24.44 7.26 3.75
N GLN A 5 -24.37 5.93 3.72
CA GLN A 5 -23.41 5.08 3.03
C GLN A 5 -22.46 5.83 2.08
N GLN A 6 -21.25 6.15 2.55
CA GLN A 6 -20.09 6.43 1.69
C GLN A 6 -19.14 5.22 1.62
N CYS A 7 -19.62 4.01 1.94
CA CYS A 7 -18.75 2.85 2.10
C CYS A 7 -18.64 1.97 0.84
N ASN A 8 -19.15 2.43 -0.31
CA ASN A 8 -19.26 1.57 -1.50
C ASN A 8 -19.12 2.28 -2.85
N GLU A 9 -18.44 3.44 -2.88
CA GLU A 9 -17.96 4.00 -4.15
C GLU A 9 -16.77 3.17 -4.60
N ARG A 10 -17.02 2.17 -5.46
CA ARG A 10 -15.94 1.41 -6.10
C ARG A 10 -15.18 2.37 -7.01
N HIS A 11 -13.93 2.66 -6.66
CA HIS A 11 -13.06 3.45 -7.53
C HIS A 11 -12.87 2.73 -8.86
N ASP A 12 -13.19 3.41 -9.97
CA ASP A 12 -13.08 2.87 -11.33
C ASP A 12 -11.65 2.47 -11.71
N LYS A 13 -10.64 3.01 -11.02
CA LYS A 13 -9.23 2.79 -11.30
C LYS A 13 -8.41 2.72 -10.01
N VAL A 14 -7.62 1.66 -9.87
CA VAL A 14 -6.68 1.48 -8.76
C VAL A 14 -5.26 1.58 -9.29
N ILE A 15 -4.46 2.44 -8.67
CA ILE A 15 -3.04 2.61 -8.95
C ILE A 15 -2.25 2.04 -7.77
N LEU A 16 -1.44 1.02 -8.04
CA LEU A 16 -0.57 0.41 -7.04
C LEU A 16 0.83 0.99 -7.15
N GLN A 17 1.29 1.65 -6.09
CA GLN A 17 2.67 2.10 -5.97
C GLN A 17 3.46 1.15 -5.06
N TYR A 18 4.45 0.44 -5.62
CA TYR A 18 5.10 -0.67 -4.91
C TYR A 18 6.57 -0.82 -5.27
N GLU A 19 7.45 -1.05 -4.29
CA GLU A 19 8.90 -1.19 -4.52
C GLU A 19 9.26 -2.48 -5.26
N ASN A 20 10.07 -2.38 -6.32
CA ASN A 20 10.53 -3.54 -7.06
C ASN A 20 11.67 -4.27 -6.31
N ALA A 21 11.41 -4.74 -5.09
CA ALA A 21 12.33 -5.65 -4.42
C ALA A 21 12.26 -7.03 -5.08
N ARG A 22 13.40 -7.72 -5.21
CA ARG A 22 13.55 -9.00 -5.95
C ARG A 22 12.49 -10.09 -5.65
N PRO A 23 11.97 -10.30 -4.42
CA PRO A 23 10.88 -11.26 -4.20
C PRO A 23 9.55 -10.88 -4.86
N HIS A 24 9.33 -9.62 -5.24
CA HIS A 24 8.07 -9.12 -5.81
C HIS A 24 8.07 -9.03 -7.34
N ALA A 25 9.25 -9.14 -7.96
CA ALA A 25 9.38 -9.35 -9.40
C ALA A 25 8.96 -10.77 -9.85
N ALA A 26 8.52 -11.61 -8.91
CA ALA A 26 8.04 -12.96 -9.19
C ALA A 26 6.86 -12.93 -10.17
N LYS A 27 6.96 -13.72 -11.25
CA LYS A 27 5.95 -13.84 -12.31
C LYS A 27 4.51 -14.04 -11.80
N ALA A 28 4.36 -14.70 -10.65
CA ALA A 28 3.05 -14.94 -10.02
C ALA A 28 2.35 -13.66 -9.56
N VAL A 29 3.10 -12.74 -8.91
CA VAL A 29 2.56 -11.46 -8.43
C VAL A 29 2.17 -10.58 -9.61
N LYS A 30 3.01 -10.53 -10.65
CA LYS A 30 2.71 -9.80 -11.88
C LYS A 30 1.43 -10.29 -12.57
N LYS A 31 1.28 -11.62 -12.75
CA LYS A 31 0.09 -12.22 -13.38
C LYS A 31 -1.20 -11.91 -12.61
N TYR A 32 -1.12 -11.90 -11.29
CA TYR A 32 -2.25 -11.53 -10.43
C TYR A 32 -2.64 -10.05 -10.60
N LEU A 33 -1.66 -9.14 -10.58
CA LEU A 33 -1.91 -7.71 -10.75
C LEU A 33 -2.45 -7.35 -12.14
N GLU A 34 -1.99 -8.04 -13.18
CA GLU A 34 -2.53 -7.92 -14.55
C GLU A 34 -4.01 -8.36 -14.62
N THR A 35 -4.38 -9.42 -13.89
CA THR A 35 -5.77 -9.90 -13.82
C THR A 35 -6.69 -8.87 -13.15
N LEU A 36 -6.17 -8.15 -12.16
CA LEU A 36 -6.88 -7.08 -11.47
C LEU A 36 -6.95 -5.78 -12.28
N LYS A 37 -6.28 -5.69 -13.43
CA LYS A 37 -6.18 -4.47 -14.28
C LYS A 37 -5.68 -3.24 -13.52
N TRP A 38 -4.79 -3.47 -12.54
CA TRP A 38 -4.22 -2.38 -11.76
C TRP A 38 -3.05 -1.72 -12.51
N GLU A 39 -2.98 -0.40 -12.44
CA GLU A 39 -1.83 0.32 -12.96
C GLU A 39 -0.69 0.26 -11.94
N ILE A 40 0.46 -0.27 -12.35
CA ILE A 40 1.62 -0.45 -11.46
C ILE A 40 2.58 0.72 -11.66
N LEU A 41 2.83 1.48 -10.59
CA LEU A 41 3.87 2.50 -10.55
C LEU A 41 5.07 1.99 -9.72
N SER A 42 6.20 1.79 -10.38
CA SER A 42 7.47 1.53 -9.69
C SER A 42 7.96 2.80 -9.00
N PRO A 43 8.38 2.76 -7.73
CA PRO A 43 8.53 3.97 -6.95
C PRO A 43 9.93 4.55 -7.18
N ARG A 44 9.97 5.84 -7.47
CA ARG A 44 11.14 6.65 -7.14
C ARG A 44 11.07 6.88 -5.62
N ARG A 45 11.59 5.92 -4.81
CA ARG A 45 11.58 5.91 -3.33
C ARG A 45 10.41 6.70 -2.72
N THR A 46 9.28 6.02 -2.52
CA THR A 46 8.05 6.64 -2.03
C THR A 46 8.26 7.42 -0.74
N LEU A 47 8.18 8.75 -0.84
CA LEU A 47 8.12 9.67 0.31
C LEU A 47 7.02 9.22 1.29
N GLN A 48 5.92 8.66 0.79
CA GLN A 48 4.82 8.11 1.60
C GLN A 48 5.25 6.97 2.54
N MET A 49 6.10 6.04 2.09
CA MET A 49 6.60 4.94 2.92
C MET A 49 7.49 5.47 4.05
N PHE A 50 8.32 6.49 3.75
CA PHE A 50 9.16 7.14 4.74
C PHE A 50 8.33 7.85 5.82
N HIS A 51 7.31 8.61 5.43
CA HIS A 51 6.44 9.29 6.39
C HIS A 51 5.66 8.30 7.27
N LEU A 52 5.12 7.23 6.68
CA LEU A 52 4.37 6.21 7.43
C LEU A 52 5.27 5.48 8.43
N LEU A 53 6.44 5.01 7.98
CA LEU A 53 7.39 4.30 8.82
C LEU A 53 7.90 5.19 9.95
N ARG A 54 8.14 6.48 9.68
CA ARG A 54 8.56 7.44 10.70
C ARG A 54 7.48 7.65 11.76
N SER A 55 6.22 7.81 11.37
CA SER A 55 5.11 7.95 12.32
C SER A 55 4.92 6.68 13.15
N MET A 56 5.05 5.50 12.54
CA MET A 56 5.01 4.23 13.27
C MET A 56 6.15 4.12 14.29
N LEU A 57 7.38 4.41 13.87
CA LEU A 57 8.56 4.41 14.76
C LEU A 57 8.40 5.39 15.93
N GLN A 58 7.79 6.55 15.70
CA GLN A 58 7.49 7.50 16.78
C GLN A 58 6.45 6.95 17.75
N GLY A 59 5.38 6.31 17.27
CA GLY A 59 4.38 5.68 18.13
C GLY A 59 4.90 4.46 18.90
N LEU A 60 5.95 3.82 18.39
CA LEU A 60 6.60 2.66 18.99
C LEU A 60 7.76 3.03 19.93
N ALA A 61 8.17 4.30 19.97
CA ALA A 61 9.38 4.73 20.67
C ALA A 61 9.37 4.37 22.17
N ASP A 62 8.19 4.37 22.78
CA ASP A 62 7.99 4.06 24.21
C ASP A 62 7.32 2.70 24.43
N GLN A 63 7.19 1.86 23.40
CA GLN A 63 6.60 0.52 23.53
C GLN A 63 7.68 -0.55 23.76
N HIS A 64 7.49 -1.33 24.83
CA HIS A 64 8.29 -2.52 25.11
C HIS A 64 7.50 -3.77 24.76
N PHE A 65 7.98 -4.54 23.77
CA PHE A 65 7.43 -5.83 23.40
C PHE A 65 8.22 -6.95 24.07
N TYR A 66 7.50 -7.86 24.74
CA TYR A 66 8.05 -9.09 25.30
C TYR A 66 7.52 -10.27 24.47
N SER A 67 8.35 -11.29 24.30
CA SER A 67 8.07 -12.49 23.49
C SER A 67 7.09 -13.46 24.14
#